data_AF-A0A5C7VVS4-F1
#
_entry.id   AF-A0A5C7VVS4-F1
#
_cell.length_a   1.000
_cell.length_b   1.000
_cell.length_c   1.000
_cell.angle_alpha   90.00
_cell.angle_beta   90.00
_cell.angle_gamma   90.00
#
_symmetry.space_group_name_H-M   'P 1'
#
loop_
_entity.id
_entity.type
_entity.pdbx_description
1 polymer ?
#
loop_
_entity_poly.entity_id
_entity_poly.type
_entity_poly.pdbx_seq_one_letter_code
_entity_poly.pdbx_strand_id
1 'polypeptide(L)' 'MWHSKIHFKDSADRHIQLLRFINFYNTVKPHKSLNNATPYEILFAYFNQPLCKQL' A
#
# COMPACT_ATOMS: atom_id res chain seq x y z
N MET A 1 16.79 -4.27 -2.31
CA MET A 1 15.33 -3.98 -2.45
C MET A 1 14.57 -5.19 -1.89
N TRP A 2 13.33 -5.08 -1.41
CA TRP A 2 12.60 -6.16 -0.68
C TRP A 2 12.64 -7.52 -1.41
N HIS A 3 12.60 -7.50 -2.75
CA HIS A 3 12.62 -8.68 -3.60
C HIS A 3 13.96 -9.47 -3.56
N SER A 4 15.04 -8.88 -3.06
CA SER A 4 16.39 -9.47 -3.09
C SER A 4 16.83 -10.11 -1.76
N LYS A 5 15.99 -10.05 -0.71
CA LYS A 5 16.38 -10.43 0.66
C LYS A 5 15.50 -11.49 1.32
N ILE A 6 14.41 -11.93 0.68
CA ILE A 6 13.43 -12.80 1.30
C ILE A 6 13.47 -14.18 0.64
N HIS A 7 13.88 -15.17 1.42
CA HIS A 7 13.63 -16.57 1.12
C HIS A 7 12.28 -16.94 1.73
N PHE A 8 11.30 -17.23 0.88
CA PHE A 8 10.01 -17.74 1.34
C PHE A 8 10.13 -19.21 1.72
N LYS A 9 9.50 -19.59 2.82
CA LYS A 9 9.49 -20.99 3.27
C LYS A 9 8.71 -21.89 2.32
N ASP A 10 7.56 -21.41 1.86
CA ASP A 10 6.64 -22.09 0.95
C ASP A 10 5.72 -21.08 0.25
N SER A 11 4.81 -21.57 -0.60
CA SER A 11 3.85 -20.74 -1.33
C SER A 11 2.88 -19.98 -0.41
N ALA A 12 2.52 -20.55 0.74
CA ALA A 12 1.59 -19.92 1.68
C ALA A 12 2.28 -18.76 2.44
N ASP A 13 3.50 -18.98 2.92
CA ASP A 13 4.33 -17.92 3.50
C ASP A 13 4.54 -16.77 2.51
N ARG A 14 4.88 -17.08 1.24
CA ARG A 14 5.00 -16.06 0.20
C ARG A 14 3.73 -15.22 0.05
N HIS A 15 2.55 -15.85 0.06
CA HIS A 15 1.28 -15.13 -0.05
C HIS A 15 1.05 -14.20 1.14
N ILE A 16 1.26 -14.68 2.36
CA ILE A 16 1.10 -13.89 3.60
C ILE A 16 2.07 -12.70 3.63
N GLN A 17 3.34 -12.92 3.28
CA GLN A 17 4.35 -11.87 3.26
C GLN A 17 4.04 -10.80 2.21
N LEU A 18 3.54 -11.21 1.04
CA LEU A 18 3.11 -10.27 0.01
C LEU A 18 1.94 -9.41 0.49
N LEU A 19 0.92 -10.01 1.12
CA LEU A 19 -0.20 -9.26 1.70
C LEU A 19 0.27 -8.25 2.75
N ARG A 20 1.17 -8.66 3.65
CA ARG A 20 1.78 -7.76 4.65
C ARG A 20 2.52 -6.60 4.01
N PHE A 21 3.31 -6.88 2.97
CA PHE A 21 4.03 -5.85 2.23
C PHE A 21 3.08 -4.85 1.57
N ILE A 22 2.05 -5.33 0.87
CA ILE A 22 1.05 -4.49 0.19
C ILE A 22 0.35 -3.59 1.22
N ASN A 23 -0.11 -4.17 2.34
CA ASN A 23 -0.75 -3.40 3.40
C ASN A 23 0.19 -2.33 3.97
N PHE A 24 1.40 -2.71 4.36
CA PHE A 24 2.39 -1.76 4.88
C PHE A 24 2.69 -0.62 3.88
N TYR A 25 2.91 -0.95 2.60
CA TYR A 25 3.25 0.03 1.58
C TYR A 25 2.10 1.02 1.33
N ASN A 26 0.86 0.51 1.29
CA ASN A 26 -0.30 1.30 0.94
C ASN A 26 -0.89 2.09 2.10
N THR A 27 -0.85 1.59 3.34
CA THR A 27 -1.59 2.19 4.46
C THR A 27 -0.72 2.66 5.62
N VAL A 28 0.57 2.28 5.67
CA VAL A 28 1.45 2.63 6.80
C VAL A 28 2.64 3.47 6.35
N LYS A 29 3.23 3.16 5.20
CA LYS A 29 4.48 3.80 4.75
C LYS A 29 4.20 5.11 4.01
N PRO A 30 4.62 6.27 4.54
CA PRO A 30 4.57 7.53 3.80
C PRO A 30 5.64 7.57 2.70
N HIS A 31 5.34 8.25 1.59
CA HIS A 31 6.27 8.39 0.46
C HIS A 31 6.56 9.87 0.18
N LYS A 32 7.84 10.21 0.02
CA LYS A 32 8.27 11.59 -0.23
C LYS A 32 7.65 12.20 -1.49
N SER A 33 7.47 11.40 -2.55
CA SER A 33 6.82 11.81 -3.79
C SER A 33 5.32 12.08 -3.66
N LEU A 34 4.71 11.63 -2.56
CA LEU A 34 3.30 11.86 -2.21
C LEU A 34 3.18 12.88 -1.06
N ASN A 35 4.11 13.82 -0.94
CA ASN A 35 4.16 14.79 0.16
C ASN A 35 4.14 14.13 1.55
N ASN A 36 4.83 13.00 1.69
CA ASN A 36 4.84 12.17 2.91
C ASN A 36 3.47 11.58 3.29
N ALA A 37 2.52 11.50 2.36
CA ALA A 37 1.31 10.70 2.52
C ALA A 37 1.53 9.24 2.10
N THR A 38 0.66 8.36 2.57
CA THR A 38 0.52 6.99 2.10
C THR A 38 -0.31 6.95 0.81
N PRO A 39 -0.13 5.92 -0.05
CA PRO A 39 -0.95 5.77 -1.26
C PRO A 39 -2.45 5.69 -0.96
N TYR A 40 -2.83 5.02 0.14
CA TYR A 40 -4.22 4.92 0.56
C TYR A 40 -4.83 6.28 0.89
N GLU A 41 -4.13 7.16 1.61
CA GLU A 41 -4.62 8.50 1.93
C GLU A 41 -4.86 9.34 0.66
N ILE A 42 -3.96 9.24 -0.33
CA ILE A 42 -4.13 9.93 -1.62
C ILE A 42 -5.38 9.44 -2.35
N LEU A 43 -5.55 8.12 -2.45
CA LEU A 43 -6.73 7.53 -3.10
C LEU A 43 -8.02 7.87 -2.33
N PHE A 44 -7.98 7.80 -1.01
CA PHE A 44 -9.11 8.16 -0.16
C PHE A 44 -9.53 9.62 -0.39
N ALA A 45 -8.57 10.55 -0.39
CA ALA A 45 -8.85 11.96 -0.66
C ALA A 45 -9.43 12.17 -2.07
N TYR A 46 -8.86 11.51 -3.07
CA TYR A 46 -9.33 11.60 -4.47
C TYR A 46 -10.77 11.10 -4.63
N PHE A 47 -11.11 9.93 -4.09
CA PHE A 47 -12.45 9.36 -4.25
C PHE A 47 -13.51 9.99 -3.32
N ASN A 48 -13.11 10.57 -2.20
CA ASN A 48 -14.05 11.20 -1.25
C ASN A 48 -14.27 12.70 -1.46
N GLN A 49 -13.69 13.29 -2.51
CA GLN A 49 -13.98 14.67 -2.86
C GLN A 49 -15.43 14.83 -3.34
N PRO A 50 -16.06 16.01 -3.15
CA PRO A 50 -17.46 16.25 -3.51
C PRO A 50 -17.81 15.92 -4.96
N LEU A 51 -16.83 16.04 -5.88
CA LEU A 51 -17.01 15.75 -7.30
C LEU A 51 -17.15 14.25 -7.63
N CYS A 52 -16.61 13.37 -6.77
CA CYS A 52 -16.62 11.91 -6.98
C CYS A 52 -17.71 11.20 -6.17
N LYS A 53 -18.29 11.87 -5.18
CA LYS A 53 -19.49 11.38 -4.49
C LYS A 53 -20.70 11.68 -5.37
N GLN A 54 -21.06 10.73 -6.24
CA GLN A 54 -22.39 10.74 -6.85
C GLN A 54 -23.41 10.68 -5.72
N LEU A 55 -24.30 11.69 -5.68
CA LEU A 55 -25.41 11.81 -4.73
C LEU A 55 -26.33 10.59 -4.77
#